data_AF-A0A846XJ80-F1
#
_entry.id   AF-A0A846XJ80-F1
#
_cell.length_a   1.000
_cell.length_b   1.000
_cell.length_c   1.000
_cell.angle_alpha   90.00
_cell.angle_beta   90.00
_cell.angle_gamma   90.00
#
_symmetry.space_group_name_H-M   'P 1'
#
loop_
_entity.id
_entity.type
_entity.pdbx_description
1 polymer ?
#
loop_
_entity_poly.entity_id
_entity_poly.type
_entity_poly.pdbx_seq_one_letter_code
_entity_poly.pdbx_strand_id
1 'polypeptide(L)'
;MTEQPAPLNVDPDQLRTHANKLTGLADRTATALEAASYIAAADDGFGAIPRPIVSWLFADNQTATVDAIRTLADRFAAVPGLINADADSFQNMDDALSKALSGLLLDNGTEGI
;
A
#
# COMPACT_ATOMS: atom_id res chain seq x y z
N MET A 1 17.55 -16.86 27.47
CA MET A 1 17.09 -17.78 26.42
C MET A 1 16.48 -16.89 25.34
N THR A 2 17.21 -16.65 24.26
CA THR A 2 16.71 -15.86 23.12
C THR A 2 15.86 -16.78 22.27
N GLU A 3 14.53 -16.64 22.34
CA GLU A 3 13.63 -17.32 21.41
C GLU A 3 14.00 -16.91 19.98
N GLN A 4 14.47 -17.88 19.20
CA GLN A 4 14.69 -17.70 17.78
C GLN A 4 13.30 -17.63 17.14
N PRO A 5 12.93 -16.53 16.45
CA PRO A 5 11.60 -16.39 15.89
C PRO A 5 11.34 -17.55 14.93
N ALA A 6 10.12 -18.11 15.01
CA ALA A 6 9.70 -19.19 14.12
C ALA A 6 9.99 -18.81 12.66
N PRO A 7 10.43 -19.77 11.82
CA PRO A 7 10.75 -19.48 10.42
C PRO A 7 9.54 -18.87 9.73
N LEU A 8 9.67 -17.59 9.35
CA LEU A 8 8.64 -16.83 8.68
C LEU A 8 8.56 -17.31 7.24
N ASN A 9 7.52 -18.10 6.92
CA ASN A 9 7.25 -18.50 5.55
C ASN A 9 6.56 -17.33 4.81
N VAL A 10 7.28 -16.69 3.88
CA VAL A 10 6.76 -15.58 3.08
C VAL A 10 6.47 -16.07 1.68
N ASP A 11 5.24 -15.88 1.22
CA ASP A 11 4.81 -16.16 -0.14
C ASP A 11 4.85 -14.85 -0.96
N PRO A 12 5.79 -14.71 -1.93
CA PRO A 12 5.92 -13.51 -2.75
C PRO A 12 4.66 -13.18 -3.57
N ASP A 13 3.88 -14.18 -3.99
CA ASP A 13 2.69 -13.97 -4.80
C ASP A 13 1.53 -13.41 -3.95
N GLN A 14 1.45 -13.82 -2.68
CA GLN A 14 0.54 -13.20 -1.72
C GLN A 14 0.91 -11.75 -1.43
N LEU A 15 2.21 -11.44 -1.31
CA LEU A 15 2.67 -10.06 -1.15
C LEU A 15 2.29 -9.20 -2.35
N ARG A 16 2.53 -9.67 -3.58
CA ARG A 16 2.12 -8.96 -4.82
C ARG A 16 0.60 -8.79 -4.91
N THR A 17 -0.16 -9.82 -4.56
CA THR A 17 -1.63 -9.73 -4.50
C THR A 17 -2.09 -8.67 -3.51
N HIS A 18 -1.43 -8.56 -2.36
CA HIS A 18 -1.73 -7.52 -1.37
C HIS A 18 -1.35 -6.12 -1.87
N ALA A 19 -0.18 -5.97 -2.50
CA ALA A 19 0.24 -4.72 -3.14
C ALA A 19 -0.79 -4.23 -4.19
N ASN A 20 -1.35 -5.15 -4.99
CA ASN A 20 -2.41 -4.83 -5.95
C ASN A 20 -3.70 -4.34 -5.26
N LYS A 21 -4.11 -4.96 -4.15
CA LYS A 21 -5.27 -4.50 -3.37
C LYS A 21 -5.03 -3.11 -2.78
N LEU A 22 -3.82 -2.82 -2.32
CA LEU A 22 -3.45 -1.52 -1.77
C LEU A 22 -3.39 -0.43 -2.85
N THR A 23 -2.96 -0.78 -4.06
CA THR A 23 -3.05 0.10 -5.22
C THR A 23 -4.51 0.48 -5.50
N GLY A 24 -5.42 -0.51 -5.54
CA GLY A 24 -6.85 -0.24 -5.72
C GLY A 24 -7.49 0.56 -4.57
N LEU A 25 -6.96 0.46 -3.34
CA LEU A 25 -7.38 1.32 -2.22
C LEU A 25 -6.89 2.75 -2.41
N ALA A 26 -5.65 2.96 -2.87
CA ALA A 26 -5.10 4.27 -3.16
C ALA A 26 -5.93 5.00 -4.23
N ASP A 27 -6.29 4.32 -5.32
CA ASP A 27 -7.12 4.87 -6.40
C ASP A 27 -8.50 5.32 -5.90
N ARG A 28 -9.15 4.49 -5.05
CA ARG A 28 -10.44 4.84 -4.44
C ARG A 28 -10.32 6.03 -3.49
N THR A 29 -9.22 6.13 -2.78
CA THR A 29 -8.95 7.25 -1.86
C THR A 29 -8.74 8.55 -2.63
N ALA A 30 -8.02 8.49 -3.76
CA ALA A 30 -7.86 9.62 -4.68
C ALA A 30 -9.21 10.07 -5.26
N THR A 31 -10.05 9.12 -5.69
CA THR A 31 -11.42 9.40 -6.16
C THR A 31 -12.27 10.06 -5.07
N ALA A 32 -12.17 9.58 -3.83
CA ALA A 32 -12.88 10.16 -2.69
C ALA A 32 -12.38 11.57 -2.37
N LEU A 33 -11.07 11.84 -2.50
CA LEU A 33 -10.48 13.17 -2.32
C LEU A 33 -11.01 14.15 -3.37
N GLU A 34 -11.09 13.73 -4.62
CA GLU A 34 -11.65 14.54 -5.71
C GLU A 34 -13.12 14.89 -5.44
N ALA A 35 -13.92 13.89 -5.05
CA ALA A 35 -15.33 14.10 -4.69
C ALA A 35 -15.49 15.02 -3.46
N ALA A 36 -14.69 14.82 -2.41
CA ALA A 36 -14.71 15.66 -1.22
C ALA A 36 -14.31 17.11 -1.54
N SER A 37 -13.29 17.30 -2.39
CA SER A 37 -12.84 18.61 -2.85
C SER A 37 -13.90 19.31 -3.69
N TYR A 38 -14.60 18.57 -4.54
CA TYR A 38 -15.72 19.08 -5.32
C TYR A 38 -16.89 19.52 -4.42
N ILE A 39 -17.24 18.73 -3.40
CA ILE A 39 -18.29 19.08 -2.42
C ILE A 39 -17.90 20.32 -1.63
N ALA A 40 -16.65 20.41 -1.16
CA ALA A 40 -16.15 21.59 -0.45
C ALA A 40 -16.19 22.84 -1.33
N ALA A 41 -15.82 22.72 -2.62
CA ALA A 41 -15.96 23.82 -3.58
C ALA A 41 -17.42 24.13 -3.92
N ALA A 42 -18.33 23.15 -3.85
CA ALA A 42 -19.77 23.35 -4.04
C ALA A 42 -20.47 24.00 -2.83
N ASP A 43 -19.82 24.07 -1.67
CA ASP A 43 -20.29 24.83 -0.49
C ASP A 43 -20.43 26.34 -0.82
N ASP A 44 -19.67 26.82 -1.82
CA ASP A 44 -19.86 28.13 -2.41
C ASP A 44 -21.22 28.29 -3.13
N GLY A 45 -21.90 27.19 -3.46
CA GLY A 45 -23.22 27.14 -4.10
C GLY A 45 -24.41 27.27 -3.14
N PHE A 46 -24.19 27.21 -1.81
CA PHE A 46 -25.20 27.69 -0.87
C PHE A 46 -25.42 29.17 -1.18
N GLY A 47 -26.60 29.54 -1.68
CA GLY A 47 -26.92 30.94 -1.99
C GLY A 47 -26.54 31.86 -0.82
N ALA A 48 -26.36 33.16 -1.08
CA ALA A 48 -25.81 34.12 -0.11
C ALA A 48 -26.49 34.13 1.28
N ILE A 49 -27.70 33.57 1.40
CA ILE A 49 -28.53 33.55 2.60
C ILE A 49 -28.10 32.43 3.59
N PRO A 50 -28.04 31.13 3.23
CA PRO A 50 -27.55 30.08 4.16
C PRO A 50 -26.03 30.01 4.33
N ARG A 51 -25.25 30.57 3.39
CA ARG A 51 -23.78 30.48 3.32
C ARG A 51 -23.03 30.74 4.65
N PRO A 52 -23.35 31.78 5.44
CA PRO A 52 -22.63 32.08 6.69
C PRO A 52 -22.84 31.01 7.77
N ILE A 53 -24.05 30.42 7.84
CA ILE A 53 -24.41 29.40 8.84
C ILE A 53 -23.77 28.06 8.48
N VAL A 54 -23.79 27.70 7.19
CA VAL A 54 -23.17 26.45 6.70
C VAL A 54 -21.66 26.52 6.85
N SER A 55 -21.04 27.63 6.44
CA SER A 55 -19.61 27.84 6.58
C SER A 55 -19.16 27.80 8.05
N TRP A 56 -19.91 28.43 8.97
CA TRP A 56 -19.60 28.36 10.41
C TRP A 56 -19.72 26.94 10.99
N LEU A 57 -20.66 26.13 10.49
CA LEU A 57 -20.91 24.78 11.03
C LEU A 57 -19.97 23.71 10.45
N PHE A 58 -19.50 23.90 9.21
CA PHE A 58 -18.82 22.84 8.46
C PHE A 58 -17.43 23.19 7.92
N ALA A 59 -16.99 24.45 7.91
CA ALA A 59 -15.71 24.82 7.30
C ALA A 59 -14.50 24.13 7.94
N ASP A 60 -14.44 24.06 9.28
CA ASP A 60 -13.36 23.36 9.99
C ASP A 60 -13.39 21.85 9.74
N ASN A 61 -14.58 21.26 9.67
CA ASN A 61 -14.76 19.82 9.49
C ASN A 61 -14.45 19.39 8.04
N GLN A 62 -14.89 20.16 7.05
CA GLN A 62 -14.62 19.88 5.64
C GLN A 62 -13.12 20.00 5.34
N THR A 63 -12.45 21.05 5.83
CA THR A 63 -11.01 21.24 5.63
C THR A 63 -10.22 20.11 6.29
N ALA A 64 -10.53 19.79 7.56
CA ALA A 64 -9.87 18.70 8.28
C ALA A 64 -10.11 17.33 7.63
N THR A 65 -11.29 17.10 7.07
CA THR A 65 -11.62 15.84 6.37
C THR A 65 -10.85 15.71 5.06
N VAL A 66 -10.76 16.78 4.26
CA VAL A 66 -9.96 16.80 3.02
C VAL A 66 -8.48 16.58 3.33
N ASP A 67 -7.94 17.22 4.37
CA ASP A 67 -6.55 17.03 4.79
C ASP A 67 -6.26 15.61 5.30
N ALA A 68 -7.21 15.01 6.02
CA ALA A 68 -7.10 13.62 6.47
C ALA A 68 -7.09 12.64 5.28
N ILE A 69 -7.98 12.82 4.30
CA ILE A 69 -8.02 11.98 3.09
C ILE A 69 -6.76 12.17 2.25
N ARG A 70 -6.24 13.39 2.14
CA ARG A 70 -4.98 13.69 1.44
C ARG A 70 -3.78 13.01 2.12
N THR A 71 -3.67 13.15 3.44
CA THR A 71 -2.62 12.48 4.23
C THR A 71 -2.71 10.96 4.09
N LEU A 72 -3.92 10.41 4.05
CA LEU A 72 -4.16 8.99 3.82
C LEU A 72 -3.68 8.58 2.42
N ALA A 73 -4.03 9.33 1.38
CA ALA A 73 -3.60 9.07 0.00
C ALA A 73 -2.07 9.10 -0.13
N ASP A 74 -1.41 10.11 0.45
CA ASP A 74 0.05 10.25 0.42
C ASP A 74 0.74 9.08 1.13
N ARG A 75 0.20 8.62 2.27
CA ARG A 75 0.73 7.46 3.00
C ARG A 75 0.55 6.16 2.22
N PHE A 76 -0.57 5.98 1.53
CA PHE A 76 -0.81 4.76 0.77
C PHE A 76 -0.07 4.69 -0.56
N ALA A 77 0.32 5.83 -1.14
CA ALA A 77 0.98 5.86 -2.44
C ALA A 77 2.33 5.09 -2.47
N ALA A 78 3.08 5.10 -1.37
CA ALA A 78 4.40 4.45 -1.31
C ALA A 78 4.34 2.96 -0.90
N VAL A 79 3.29 2.54 -0.21
CA VAL A 79 3.21 1.21 0.42
C VAL A 79 3.20 0.06 -0.60
N PRO A 80 2.45 0.10 -1.73
CA PRO A 80 2.49 -0.95 -2.74
C PRO A 80 3.89 -1.19 -3.31
N GLY A 81 4.65 -0.11 -3.52
CA GLY A 81 6.03 -0.20 -4.03
C GLY A 81 6.96 -0.92 -3.05
N LEU A 82 6.83 -0.63 -1.75
CA LEU A 82 7.61 -1.29 -0.70
C LEU A 82 7.28 -2.79 -0.61
N ILE A 83 6.00 -3.15 -0.67
CA ILE A 83 5.58 -4.56 -0.59
C ILE A 83 6.05 -5.35 -1.82
N ASN A 84 6.04 -4.75 -3.00
CA ASN A 84 6.60 -5.38 -4.19
C ASN A 84 8.13 -5.56 -4.06
N ALA A 85 8.84 -4.57 -3.52
CA ALA A 85 10.28 -4.69 -3.28
C ALA A 85 10.60 -5.82 -2.28
N ASP A 86 9.80 -5.97 -1.22
CA ASP A 86 9.93 -7.08 -0.29
C ASP A 86 9.67 -8.43 -0.98
N ALA A 87 8.62 -8.53 -1.79
CA ALA A 87 8.30 -9.74 -2.57
C ALA A 87 9.47 -10.14 -3.49
N ASP A 88 10.06 -9.17 -4.19
CA ASP A 88 11.22 -9.40 -5.05
C ASP A 88 12.44 -9.83 -4.25
N SER A 89 12.66 -9.27 -3.05
CA SER A 89 13.73 -9.68 -2.15
C SER A 89 13.59 -11.15 -1.73
N PHE A 90 12.39 -11.57 -1.31
CA PHE A 90 12.14 -12.96 -0.92
C PHE A 90 12.28 -13.93 -2.09
N GLN A 91 11.77 -13.59 -3.26
CA GLN A 91 11.90 -14.45 -4.44
C GLN A 91 13.35 -14.59 -4.90
N ASN A 92 14.13 -13.51 -4.86
CA ASN A 92 15.55 -13.55 -5.19
C ASN A 92 16.35 -14.45 -4.22
N MET A 93 16.00 -14.44 -2.93
CA MET A 93 16.62 -15.33 -1.94
C MET A 93 16.29 -16.80 -2.21
N ASP A 94 15.03 -17.10 -2.53
CA ASP A 94 14.60 -18.47 -2.83
C ASP A 94 15.24 -19.00 -4.13
N ASP A 95 15.30 -18.18 -5.17
CA ASP A 95 15.98 -18.51 -6.43
C ASP A 95 17.48 -18.77 -6.23
N ALA A 96 18.14 -17.97 -5.39
CA ALA A 96 19.55 -18.15 -5.07
C ALA A 96 19.79 -19.46 -4.30
N LEU A 97 18.93 -19.77 -3.33
CA LEU A 97 19.00 -21.02 -2.57
C LEU A 97 18.74 -22.24 -3.48
N SER A 98 17.72 -22.17 -4.33
CA SER A 98 17.36 -23.21 -5.30
C SER A 98 18.52 -23.49 -6.27
N LYS A 99 19.17 -22.44 -6.79
CA LYS A 99 20.37 -22.58 -7.64
C LYS A 99 21.55 -23.22 -6.90
N ALA A 100 21.82 -22.80 -5.67
CA ALA A 100 22.89 -23.37 -4.86
C ALA A 100 22.65 -24.86 -4.57
N LEU A 101 21.42 -25.21 -4.18
CA LEU A 101 21.02 -26.59 -3.94
C LEU A 101 21.11 -27.45 -5.20
N SER A 102 20.63 -26.93 -6.33
CA SER A 102 20.72 -27.62 -7.62
C SER A 102 22.17 -27.86 -8.03
N GLY A 103 23.05 -26.88 -7.86
CA GLY A 103 24.48 -27.02 -8.12
C GLY A 103 25.13 -28.10 -7.26
N LEU A 104 24.81 -28.13 -5.97
CA LEU A 104 25.34 -29.14 -5.04
C LEU A 104 24.84 -30.56 -5.34
N LEU A 105 23.61 -30.69 -5.85
CA LEU A 105 23.06 -31.97 -6.28
C LEU A 105 23.76 -32.50 -7.53
N LEU A 106 24.08 -31.60 -8.47
CA LEU A 106 24.80 -31.95 -9.70
C LEU A 106 26.26 -32.35 -9.43
N ASP A 107 26.94 -31.65 -8.52
CA ASP A 107 28.32 -31.94 -8.09
C ASP A 107 28.43 -33.33 -7.42
N ASN A 108 27.52 -33.65 -6.50
CA ASN A 108 27.45 -34.98 -5.88
C ASN A 108 27.09 -36.11 -6.87
N GLY A 109 26.38 -35.79 -7.95
CA GLY A 109 26.05 -36.76 -9.00
C GLY A 109 27.24 -37.12 -9.90
N THR A 110 28.27 -36.27 -9.96
CA THR A 110 29.46 -36.46 -10.79
C THR A 110 30.61 -37.20 -10.09
N GLU A 111 30.61 -37.31 -8.76
CA GLU A 111 31.60 -38.10 -8.01
C GLU A 111 31.20 -39.60 -7.84
N GLY A 112 30.06 -40.01 -8.40
CA GLY A 112 29.50 -41.36 -8.25
C GLY A 112 29.67 -42.33 -9.45
N ILE A 113 30.49 -42.01 -10.45
CA ILE A 113 30.80 -42.89 -11.60
C ILE A 113 32.31 -43.13 -11.70
#